data_AF-A0A1K2FXP9-F1
#
_entry.id   AF-A0A1K2FXP9-F1
#
_cell.length_a   1.000
_cell.length_b   1.000
_cell.length_c   1.000
_cell.angle_alpha   90.00
_cell.angle_beta   90.00
_cell.angle_gamma   90.00
#
_symmetry.space_group_name_H-M   'P 1'
#
loop_
_entity.id
_entity.type
_entity.pdbx_description
1 polymer ?
#
loop_
_entity_poly.entity_id
_entity_poly.type
_entity_poly.pdbx_seq_one_letter_code
_entity_poly.pdbx_strand_id
1 'polypeptide(L)' 'MVAFVPDEDPGLEPAVHIHGHDEHVIPYEIMCWFMELVADQVERCRTAFGQSGRETGE' A
#
# COMPACT_ATOMS: atom_id res chain seq x y z
N MET A 1 22.89 2.32 24.56
CA MET A 1 21.81 2.82 23.70
C MET A 1 20.57 2.05 24.07
N VAL A 2 19.46 2.71 24.39
CA VAL A 2 18.19 2.06 24.81
C VAL A 2 17.12 2.46 23.80
N ALA A 3 16.39 1.48 23.26
CA ALA A 3 15.23 1.71 22.41
C ALA A 3 13.96 1.60 23.28
N PHE A 4 13.06 2.58 23.16
CA PHE A 4 11.76 2.56 23.81
C PHE A 4 10.77 1.89 22.85
N VAL A 5 10.24 0.74 23.25
CA VAL A 5 9.16 0.05 22.54
C VAL A 5 7.87 0.37 23.31
N PRO A 6 6.86 0.98 22.66
CA PRO A 6 5.56 1.22 23.29
C PRO A 6 4.87 -0.11 23.65
N ASP A 7 3.97 -0.07 24.65
CA ASP A 7 3.22 -1.24 25.14
C ASP A 7 2.03 -1.56 24.21
N GLU A 8 2.30 -1.67 22.92
CA GLU A 8 1.29 -2.04 21.93
C GLU A 8 0.96 -3.54 22.05
N ASP A 9 -0.32 -3.90 21.92
CA ASP A 9 -0.75 -5.29 21.99
C ASP A 9 -0.18 -6.08 20.79
N PRO A 10 0.67 -7.10 21.04
CA PRO A 10 1.35 -7.82 19.96
C PRO A 10 0.44 -8.78 19.19
N GLY A 11 -0.79 -9.02 19.66
CA GLY A 11 -1.80 -9.83 18.99
C GLY A 11 -2.67 -9.04 18.02
N LEU A 12 -2.57 -7.70 18.01
CA LEU A 12 -3.32 -6.86 17.08
C LEU A 12 -2.70 -6.88 15.68
N GLU A 13 -3.54 -7.07 14.68
CA GLU A 13 -3.14 -6.92 13.29
C GLU A 13 -3.00 -5.44 12.90
N PRO A 14 -2.12 -5.10 11.95
CA PRO A 14 -2.00 -3.73 11.46
C PRO A 14 -3.31 -3.25 10.80
N ALA A 15 -3.84 -2.11 11.24
CA ALA A 15 -5.05 -1.52 10.68
C ALA A 15 -4.80 -0.11 10.14
N VAL A 16 -5.52 0.27 9.09
CA VAL A 16 -5.49 1.64 8.56
C VAL A 16 -6.72 2.39 8.98
N HIS A 17 -6.49 3.52 9.63
CA HIS A 17 -7.55 4.42 10.09
C HIS A 17 -7.74 5.56 9.09
N ILE A 18 -8.95 5.69 8.57
CA ILE A 18 -9.37 6.82 7.75
C ILE A 18 -10.17 7.76 8.65
N HIS A 19 -9.54 8.87 9.03
CA HIS A 19 -10.18 9.89 9.85
C HIS A 19 -10.99 10.83 8.96
N GLY A 20 -12.31 10.87 9.18
CA GLY A 20 -13.26 11.69 8.45
C GLY A 20 -14.49 11.98 9.30
N HIS A 21 -15.58 12.44 8.68
CA HIS A 21 -16.86 12.58 9.39
C HIS A 21 -17.40 11.22 9.84
N ASP A 22 -17.21 10.21 8.99
CA ASP A 22 -17.39 8.80 9.32
C ASP A 22 -16.00 8.20 9.54
N GLU A 23 -15.73 7.77 10.77
CA GLU A 23 -14.49 7.08 11.11
C GLU A 23 -14.54 5.65 10.54
N HIS A 24 -13.52 5.29 9.77
CA HIS A 24 -13.41 3.96 9.19
C HIS A 24 -12.08 3.31 9.53
N VAL A 25 -12.16 2.07 10.04
CA VAL A 25 -11.01 1.20 10.24
C VAL A 25 -11.01 0.15 9.15
N ILE A 26 -9.93 0.09 8.38
CA ILE A 26 -9.74 -0.89 7.32
C ILE A 26 -9.00 -2.11 7.91
N PRO A 27 -9.60 -3.31 7.90
CA PRO A 27 -8.94 -4.53 8.35
C PRO A 27 -7.69 -4.86 7.53
N TYR A 28 -6.73 -5.54 8.16
CA TYR A 28 -5.45 -5.88 7.53
C TYR A 28 -5.62 -6.70 6.25
N GLU A 29 -6.52 -7.69 6.25
CA GLU A 29 -6.79 -8.53 5.08
C GLU A 29 -7.22 -7.72 3.85
N ILE A 30 -8.01 -6.65 4.05
CA ILE A 30 -8.49 -5.78 2.98
C ILE A 30 -7.34 -4.93 2.44
N MET A 31 -6.48 -4.45 3.34
CA MET A 31 -5.26 -3.74 2.97
C MET A 31 -4.34 -4.63 2.13
N CYS A 32 -4.12 -5.89 2.55
CA CYS A 32 -3.31 -6.86 1.80
C CYS A 32 -3.87 -7.08 0.39
N TRP A 33 -5.16 -7.39 0.29
CA TRP A 33 -5.83 -7.57 -1.01
C TRP A 33 -5.71 -6.33 -1.90
N PHE A 34 -5.90 -5.14 -1.34
CA PHE A 34 -5.79 -3.89 -2.10
C PHE A 34 -4.36 -3.66 -2.60
N MET A 35 -3.35 -3.94 -1.79
CA MET A 35 -1.94 -3.78 -2.17
C MET A 35 -1.52 -4.74 -3.29
N GLU A 36 -2.09 -5.95 -3.35
CA GLU A 36 -1.89 -6.86 -4.48
C GLU A 36 -2.42 -6.26 -5.79
N LEU A 37 -3.61 -5.65 -5.74
CA LEU A 37 -4.17 -4.95 -6.90
C LEU A 37 -3.30 -3.76 -7.32
N VAL A 38 -2.81 -2.97 -6.36
CA VAL A 38 -1.91 -1.84 -6.63
C VAL A 38 -0.61 -2.32 -7.29
N ALA A 39 -0.03 -3.43 -6.83
CA ALA A 39 1.18 -3.99 -7.42
C ALA A 39 0.99 -4.36 -8.89
N ASP A 40 -0.12 -5.00 -9.24
CA ASP A 40 -0.48 -5.33 -10.63
C ASP A 40 -0.66 -4.05 -11.48
N GLN A 41 -1.33 -3.02 -10.96
CA GLN A 41 -1.47 -1.75 -11.67
C GLN A 41 -0.13 -1.03 -11.88
N VAL A 42 0.74 -1.02 -10.88
CA VAL A 42 2.08 -0.43 -10.99
C VAL A 42 2.88 -1.12 -12.10
N GLU A 43 2.80 -2.45 -12.21
CA GLU A 43 3.51 -3.20 -13.24
C GLU A 43 2.95 -2.91 -14.65
N ARG A 44 1.63 -2.81 -14.79
CA ARG A 44 0.99 -2.41 -16.05
C ARG A 44 1.42 -1.01 -16.48
N CYS A 45 1.38 -0.06 -15.55
CA CYS A 45 1.85 1.31 -15.79
C CYS A 45 3.32 1.31 -16.20
N ARG A 46 4.19 0.60 -15.47
CA ARG A 46 5.62 0.49 -15.79
C ARG A 46 5.84 -0.04 -17.20
N THR A 47 5.08 -1.06 -17.62
CA THR A 47 5.15 -1.62 -18.97
C THR A 47 4.71 -0.61 -20.04
N ALA A 48 3.57 0.06 -19.84
CA ALA A 48 3.05 1.05 -20.78
C ALA A 48 4.01 2.25 -20.93
N PHE A 49 4.53 2.78 -19.83
CA PHE A 49 5.49 3.90 -19.87
C PHE A 49 6.87 3.46 -20.39
N GLY A 50 7.33 2.25 -20.09
CA GLY A 50 8.56 1.69 -20.64
C GLY A 50 8.51 1.45 -22.16
N GLN A 51 7.31 1.19 -22.71
CA GLN A 51 7.08 1.08 -24.15
C GLN A 51 7.05 2.45 -24.83
N SER A 52 6.41 3.46 -24.23
CA SER A 52 6.37 4.83 -24.76
C SER A 52 7.76 5.48 -24.91
N GLY A 53 8.75 5.09 -24.10
CA GLY A 53 10.14 5.53 -24.22
C GLY A 53 10.93 4.91 -25.37
N ARG A 54 10.41 3.85 -26.01
CA ARG A 54 11.07 3.16 -27.14
C ARG A 54 10.58 3.64 -28.51
N GLU A 55 9.47 4.39 -28.55
CA GLU A 55 8.81 4.82 -29.79
C GLU A 55 9.16 6.27 -30.21
N THR A 56 9.98 6.99 -29.42
CA THR A 56 10.45 8.37 -29.73
C THR A 56 11.92 8.42 -30.14
N GLY A 57 12.44 7.33 -30.71
CA GLY A 57 13.84 7.22 -31.16
C GLY A 57 13.94 6.63 -32.57
N GLU A 58 13.41 7.34 -33.56
CA GLU A 58 13.73 7.14 -34.99
C GLU A 58 14.23 8.46 -35.59
#